data_AF-A0A197JL25-F1
#
_entry.id   AF-A0A197JL25-F1
#
_cell.length_a   1.000
_cell.length_b   1.000
_cell.length_c   1.000
_cell.angle_alpha   90.00
_cell.angle_beta   90.00
_cell.angle_gamma   90.00
#
_symmetry.space_group_name_H-M   'P 1'
#
loop_
_entity.id
_entity.type
_entity.pdbx_description
1 polymer ?
#
loop_
_entity_poly.entity_id
_entity_poly.type
_entity_poly.pdbx_seq_one_letter_code
_entity_poly.pdbx_strand_id
1 'polypeptide(L)'
;MIGPSQSTWTCLWKNCNQVFNALDWLVGHVEEFHIGLGKSQYTCEWENCVVKQKPFHKHHQVIRHMRTHTGEKPFVCTMDGCGKKFARSDSLLEHSRKHNG
;
A
#
# COMPACT_ATOMS: atom_id res chain seq x y z
N MET A 1 -32.54 -10.11 -4.29
CA MET A 1 -31.72 -9.05 -4.91
C MET A 1 -30.50 -8.84 -4.02
N ILE A 2 -29.35 -9.44 -4.36
CA ILE A 2 -28.10 -9.20 -3.64
C ILE A 2 -27.48 -7.98 -4.33
N GLY A 3 -27.51 -6.81 -3.67
CA GLY A 3 -26.87 -5.60 -4.17
C GLY A 3 -25.36 -5.78 -4.35
N PRO A 4 -24.67 -4.92 -5.11
CA PRO A 4 -23.24 -5.09 -5.36
C PRO A 4 -22.51 -5.14 -4.02
N SER A 5 -21.79 -6.24 -3.77
CA SER A 5 -20.86 -6.36 -2.65
C SER A 5 -19.86 -5.22 -2.74
N GLN A 6 -20.07 -4.15 -1.97
CA GLN A 6 -19.11 -3.07 -1.88
C GLN A 6 -17.83 -3.68 -1.30
N SER A 7 -16.74 -3.68 -2.07
CA SER A 7 -15.46 -4.17 -1.59
C SER A 7 -15.01 -3.32 -0.41
N THR A 8 -15.05 -3.89 0.79
CA THR A 8 -14.57 -3.24 2.01
C THR A 8 -13.09 -3.53 2.22
N TRP A 9 -12.38 -2.60 2.83
CA TRP A 9 -10.95 -2.69 3.12
C TRP A 9 -10.74 -2.77 4.62
N THR A 10 -10.18 -3.87 5.11
CA THR A 10 -9.99 -4.09 6.55
C THR A 10 -8.53 -3.90 6.94
N CYS A 11 -8.29 -3.11 7.98
CA CYS A 11 -6.97 -2.98 8.59
C CYS A 11 -6.69 -4.20 9.47
N LEU A 12 -5.82 -5.09 9.00
CA LEU A 12 -5.37 -6.26 9.75
C LEU A 12 -4.08 -5.97 10.54
N TRP A 13 -3.89 -4.72 10.97
CA TRP A 13 -2.85 -4.42 11.95
C TRP A 13 -3.23 -5.07 13.28
N LYS A 14 -2.24 -5.58 14.01
CA LYS A 14 -2.45 -6.20 15.33
C LYS A 14 -3.36 -5.34 16.20
N ASN A 15 -4.51 -5.90 16.59
CA ASN A 15 -5.54 -5.27 17.42
C ASN A 15 -6.29 -4.07 16.78
N CYS A 16 -6.32 -3.91 15.46
CA CYS A 16 -7.03 -2.79 14.81
C CYS A 16 -8.42 -3.18 14.24
N ASN A 17 -8.47 -4.02 13.21
CA ASN A 17 -9.70 -4.50 12.55
C ASN A 17 -10.69 -3.42 12.06
N GLN A 18 -10.24 -2.17 11.89
CA GLN A 18 -11.09 -1.12 11.31
C GLN A 18 -11.43 -1.41 9.84
N VAL A 19 -12.65 -1.10 9.45
CA VAL A 19 -13.19 -1.35 8.10
C VAL A 19 -13.44 -0.02 7.39
N PHE A 20 -12.95 0.09 6.17
CA PHE A 20 -13.06 1.27 5.32
C PHE A 20 -13.80 0.94 4.02
N ASN A 21 -14.48 1.94 3.47
CA ASN A 21 -15.18 1.84 2.18
C ASN A 21 -14.31 2.28 0.99
N ALA A 22 -13.10 2.80 1.25
CA ALA A 22 -12.16 3.27 0.25
C ALA A 22 -10.72 2.86 0.62
N LEU A 23 -9.93 2.51 -0.40
CA LEU A 23 -8.53 2.11 -0.22
C LEU A 23 -7.69 3.26 0.34
N ASP A 24 -7.86 4.49 -0.16
CA ASP A 24 -7.11 5.65 0.31
C ASP A 24 -7.33 5.94 1.80
N TRP A 25 -8.52 5.61 2.34
CA TRP A 25 -8.80 5.75 3.78
C TRP A 25 -8.10 4.68 4.61
N LEU A 26 -8.07 3.42 4.14
CA LEU A 26 -7.26 2.37 4.79
C LEU A 26 -5.78 2.76 4.80
N VAL A 27 -5.26 3.22 3.65
CA VAL A 27 -3.86 3.64 3.53
C VAL A 27 -3.55 4.76 4.51
N GLY A 28 -4.32 5.85 4.48
CA GLY A 28 -4.12 6.98 5.39
C GLY A 28 -4.19 6.57 6.86
N HIS A 29 -5.15 5.71 7.21
CA HIS A 29 -5.26 5.16 8.56
C HIS A 29 -3.98 4.42 9.00
N VAL A 30 -3.44 3.53 8.15
CA VAL A 30 -2.22 2.77 8.47
C VAL A 30 -1.01 3.68 8.61
N GLU A 31 -0.85 4.64 7.71
CA GLU A 31 0.27 5.59 7.73
C GLU A 31 0.24 6.49 8.97
N GLU A 32 -0.92 6.98 9.36
CA GLU A 32 -1.07 7.91 10.47
C GLU A 32 -1.06 7.21 11.84
N PHE A 33 -1.87 6.16 12.01
CA PHE A 33 -2.12 5.57 13.33
C PHE A 33 -1.17 4.43 13.70
N HIS A 34 -0.51 3.81 12.72
CA HIS A 34 0.37 2.66 12.97
C HIS A 34 1.84 2.95 12.67
N ILE A 35 2.12 3.55 11.50
CA ILE A 35 3.49 3.86 11.11
C ILE A 35 3.96 5.13 11.82
N GLY A 36 3.24 6.24 11.66
CA GLY A 36 3.57 7.55 12.21
C GLY A 36 4.86 8.15 11.65
N LEU A 37 5.18 9.38 12.07
CA LEU A 37 6.41 10.09 11.67
C LEU A 37 7.40 10.18 12.83
N GLY A 38 8.68 10.40 12.53
CA GLY A 38 9.70 10.73 13.52
C GLY A 38 10.24 9.57 14.35
N LYS A 39 9.97 8.31 13.99
CA LYS A 39 10.53 7.13 14.66
C LYS A 39 11.95 6.83 14.16
N SER A 40 12.82 6.33 15.05
CA SER A 40 14.19 5.90 14.69
C SER A 40 14.21 4.62 13.86
N GLN A 41 13.18 3.78 14.02
CA GLN A 41 12.92 2.58 13.23
C GLN A 41 11.41 2.35 13.12
N TYR A 42 11.01 1.65 12.07
CA TYR A 42 9.62 1.32 11.78
C TYR A 42 9.46 -0.19 11.70
N THR A 43 8.41 -0.73 12.29
CA THR A 43 8.09 -2.15 12.28
C THR A 43 6.69 -2.37 11.71
N CYS A 44 6.47 -3.52 11.08
CA CYS A 44 5.16 -3.91 10.58
C CYS A 44 4.58 -4.99 11.49
N GLU A 45 3.41 -4.74 12.07
CA GLU A 45 2.69 -5.72 12.89
C GLU A 45 1.41 -6.24 12.22
N TRP A 46 1.35 -6.15 10.89
CA TRP A 46 0.24 -6.70 10.11
C TRP A 46 0.11 -8.21 10.34
N GLU A 47 -1.13 -8.70 10.45
CA GLU A 47 -1.40 -10.13 10.63
C GLU A 47 -0.79 -10.95 9.49
N ASN A 48 -0.13 -12.06 9.83
CA ASN A 48 0.56 -12.94 8.88
C ASN A 48 1.65 -12.29 8.00
N CYS A 49 2.19 -11.12 8.38
CA CYS A 49 3.32 -10.54 7.66
C CYS A 49 4.61 -11.34 7.89
N VAL A 50 5.23 -11.79 6.78
CA VAL A 50 6.50 -12.53 6.76
C VAL A 50 7.69 -11.68 7.24
N VAL A 51 7.57 -10.35 7.21
CA VAL A 51 8.63 -9.39 7.55
C VAL A 51 8.49 -8.85 8.99
N LYS A 52 7.58 -9.41 9.80
CA LYS A 52 7.18 -8.92 11.15
C LYS A 52 8.33 -8.50 12.08
N GLN A 53 9.51 -9.10 11.96
CA GLN A 53 10.61 -8.92 12.90
C GLN A 53 11.80 -8.13 12.34
N LYS A 54 11.71 -7.60 11.11
CA LYS A 54 12.80 -6.81 10.53
C LYS A 54 12.45 -5.32 10.55
N PRO A 55 13.19 -4.49 11.31
CA PRO A 55 12.96 -3.06 11.34
C PRO A 55 13.37 -2.41 10.01
N PHE A 56 12.58 -1.43 9.59
CA PHE A 56 12.91 -0.51 8.52
C PHE A 56 13.56 0.73 9.13
N HIS A 57 14.70 1.16 8.58
CA HIS A 57 15.42 2.33 9.08
C HIS A 57 14.95 3.65 8.46
N LYS A 58 14.15 3.58 7.39
CA LYS A 58 13.64 4.76 6.69
C LYS A 58 12.13 4.66 6.52
N HIS A 59 11.43 5.78 6.74
CA HIS A 59 9.97 5.86 6.61
C HIS A 59 9.48 5.33 5.25
N HIS A 60 10.09 5.77 4.15
CA HIS A 60 9.69 5.31 2.81
C HIS A 60 9.83 3.79 2.59
N GLN A 61 10.70 3.10 3.35
CA GLN A 61 10.86 1.65 3.21
C GLN A 61 9.67 0.91 3.81
N VAL A 62 9.18 1.34 4.98
CA VAL A 62 7.98 0.76 5.59
C VAL A 62 6.73 1.14 4.80
N ILE A 63 6.61 2.37 4.30
CA ILE A 63 5.50 2.76 3.41
C ILE A 63 5.45 1.85 2.17
N ARG A 64 6.59 1.65 1.50
CA ARG A 64 6.66 0.74 0.35
C ARG A 64 6.28 -0.69 0.72
N HIS A 65 6.68 -1.16 1.90
CA HIS A 65 6.28 -2.47 2.40
C HIS A 65 4.77 -2.56 2.63
N MET A 66 4.13 -1.54 3.21
CA MET A 66 2.70 -1.58 3.49
C MET A 66 1.82 -1.76 2.25
N ARG A 67 2.29 -1.33 1.07
CA ARG A 67 1.62 -1.59 -0.20
C ARG A 67 1.45 -3.08 -0.53
N THR A 68 2.24 -3.98 0.08
CA THR A 68 2.03 -5.45 -0.08
C THR A 68 0.81 -5.94 0.67
N HIS A 69 0.33 -5.19 1.67
CA HIS A 69 -0.83 -5.51 2.47
C HIS A 69 -2.08 -4.78 1.97
N THR A 70 -1.97 -3.48 1.72
CA THR A 70 -3.10 -2.65 1.26
C THR A 70 -3.39 -2.84 -0.23
N GLY A 71 -2.42 -3.29 -1.02
CA GLY A 71 -2.56 -3.43 -2.48
C GLY A 71 -2.52 -2.11 -3.24
N GLU A 72 -2.15 -1.01 -2.58
CA GLU A 72 -2.07 0.33 -3.18
C GLU A 72 -1.06 0.40 -4.33
N LYS A 73 -1.48 1.03 -5.43
CA LYS A 73 -0.70 1.23 -6.65
C LYS A 73 -0.77 2.70 -7.08
N PRO A 74 0.01 3.59 -6.45
CA PRO A 74 -0.11 5.03 -6.70
C PRO A 74 0.52 5.46 -8.03
N PHE A 75 1.39 4.64 -8.62
CA PHE A 75 2.09 5.00 -9.85
C PHE A 75 1.29 4.53 -11.04
N VAL A 76 0.67 5.47 -11.75
CA VAL A 76 -0.15 5.18 -12.95
C VAL A 76 0.66 5.53 -14.20
N CYS A 77 0.60 4.65 -15.20
CA CYS A 77 1.12 4.94 -16.52
C CYS A 77 0.22 5.98 -17.20
N THR A 78 0.78 7.13 -17.52
CA THR A 78 0.08 8.27 -18.13
C THR A 78 0.07 8.22 -19.66
N MET A 79 0.59 7.15 -20.27
CA MET A 79 0.50 6.95 -21.72
C MET A 79 -0.94 6.70 -22.12
N ASP A 80 -1.36 7.35 -23.21
CA ASP A 80 -2.72 7.24 -23.73
C ASP A 80 -3.08 5.78 -24.02
N GLY A 81 -4.26 5.35 -23.56
CA GLY A 81 -4.73 3.98 -23.71
C GLY A 81 -4.12 2.92 -22.77
N CYS A 82 -3.11 3.23 -21.94
CA CYS A 82 -2.48 2.22 -21.07
C CYS A 82 -3.15 2.07 -19.69
N GLY A 83 -3.19 3.14 -18.89
CA GLY A 83 -3.83 3.17 -17.56
C GLY A 83 -3.28 2.19 -16.50
N LYS A 84 -2.19 1.45 -16.79
CA LYS A 84 -1.63 0.44 -15.88
C LYS A 84 -1.09 1.09 -14.59
N LYS A 85 -1.41 0.46 -13.45
CA LYS A 85 -0.99 0.93 -12.11
C LYS A 85 0.10 0.04 -11.51
N PHE A 86 1.04 0.65 -10.81
CA PHE A 86 2.20 0.01 -10.18
C PHE A 86 2.34 0.43 -8.72
N ALA A 87 2.81 -0.50 -7.88
CA ALA A 87 3.08 -0.24 -6.46
C ALA A 87 4.42 0.51 -6.25
N ARG A 88 5.31 0.50 -7.26
CA ARG A 88 6.64 1.11 -7.20
C ARG A 88 6.96 1.91 -8.46
N SER A 89 7.73 2.99 -8.29
CA SER A 89 8.12 3.89 -9.37
C SER A 89 9.06 3.23 -10.36
N ASP A 90 10.01 2.43 -9.90
CA ASP A 90 10.96 1.70 -10.76
C ASP A 90 10.24 0.68 -11.65
N SER A 91 9.20 0.03 -11.14
CA SER A 91 8.33 -0.84 -11.94
C SER A 91 7.54 -0.06 -13.00
N LEU A 92 7.06 1.15 -12.69
CA LEU A 92 6.46 2.03 -13.71
C LEU A 92 7.50 2.46 -14.75
N LEU A 93 8.70 2.84 -14.34
CA LEU A 93 9.76 3.29 -15.26
C LEU A 93 10.16 2.17 -16.23
N GLU A 94 10.34 0.95 -15.74
CA GLU A 94 10.62 -0.22 -16.59
C GLU A 94 9.46 -0.48 -17.58
N HIS A 95 8.22 -0.40 -17.09
CA HIS A 95 7.06 -0.53 -17.95
C HIS A 95 7.01 0.55 -19.04
N SER A 96 7.26 1.82 -18.67
CA SER A 96 7.18 2.95 -19.60
C SER A 96 8.19 2.87 -20.74
N ARG A 97 9.36 2.26 -20.49
CA ARG A 97 10.35 2.00 -21.55
C ARG A 97 9.79 1.13 -22.69
N LYS A 98 8.77 0.31 -22.43
CA LYS A 98 8.15 -0.57 -23.45
C LYS A 98 7.20 0.17 -24.39
N HIS A 99 6.81 1.41 -24.08
CA HIS A 99 5.96 2.21 -24.98
C HIS A 99 6.79 2.95 -26.05
N ASN A 100 8.04 3.28 -25.74
CA ASN A 100 8.94 4.01 -26.63
C ASN A 100 9.91 3.07 -27.37
N GLY A 101 9.65 1.76 -27.35
CA GLY A 101 10.42 0.73 -28.03
C GLY A 101 9.86 0.41 -29.41
#